data_AF-A0A3R6ZG94-F1
#
_entry.id   AF-A0A3R6ZG94-F1
#
_cell.length_a   1.000
_cell.length_b   1.000
_cell.length_c   1.000
_cell.angle_alpha   90.00
_cell.angle_beta   90.00
_cell.angle_gamma   90.00
#
_symmetry.space_group_name_H-M   'P 1'
#
loop_
_entity.id
_entity.type
_entity.pdbx_description
1 polymer ?
#
loop_
_entity_poly.entity_id
_entity_poly.type
_entity_poly.pdbx_seq_one_letter_code
_entity_poly.pdbx_strand_id
1 'polypeptide(L)'
;MTVKEHYDVIVVGGGPAGSVVASQLLAKSPSLSVLLIEAGDATQSALGGTFTHWTPFDVPFYWSHVAHLEAFHWNVSNTFIAKALGGCGIHNAMLYGTIYVTKLRSSRPKLLETASAASITIPLTMTTVVHRRVLAGAATALFASSVYPVYNPRCTDGAMRLDDDDPIVHATREIAFQTGVTHPENVHVYVSMDGETGGSMGANVFGRGSVCISNAVYRGFHLDENVDDEDEDDLPSKEEAEFILAHECVHLAKNHSLVMSSFVPMAMLSSASITTKVSNKFLATLLGVGSLVVGGIYLSWWMEYEADHGAASLGHRFHIGGLSTLERTRRRNCMFKQMHPTRWITDEGNYLADTAHPWLTTRIDHLSSHNIDDCHNCAFCSLVSTPFRST
;
A
#
# COMPACT_ATOMS: atom_id res chain seq x y z
N MET A 1 18.79 15.18 32.13
CA MET A 1 17.67 14.53 32.83
C MET A 1 18.24 13.87 34.06
N THR A 2 17.74 14.17 35.26
CA THR A 2 18.23 13.58 36.51
C THR A 2 17.37 12.36 36.84
N VAL A 3 17.97 11.18 36.85
CA VAL A 3 17.33 9.93 37.29
C VAL A 3 17.10 10.02 38.80
N LYS A 4 15.91 9.64 39.27
CA LYS A 4 15.58 9.56 40.71
C LYS A 4 15.96 8.19 41.24
N GLU A 5 16.30 8.09 42.52
CA GLU A 5 16.54 6.80 43.17
C GLU A 5 15.25 5.97 43.36
N HIS A 6 14.09 6.65 43.46
CA HIS A 6 12.79 6.02 43.66
C HIS A 6 11.74 6.54 42.68
N TYR A 7 10.90 5.61 42.23
CA TYR A 7 9.72 5.85 41.39
C TYR A 7 8.53 5.11 41.97
N ASP A 8 7.35 5.70 41.87
CA ASP A 8 6.10 5.10 42.35
C ASP A 8 5.62 3.97 41.44
N VAL A 9 5.89 4.09 40.13
CA VAL A 9 5.55 3.06 39.12
C VAL A 9 6.69 2.90 38.13
N ILE A 10 7.04 1.65 37.84
CA ILE A 10 7.97 1.29 36.76
C ILE A 10 7.18 0.58 35.66
N VAL A 11 7.16 1.15 34.47
CA VAL A 11 6.57 0.57 33.27
C VAL A 11 7.68 -0.04 32.43
N VAL A 12 7.62 -1.35 32.22
CA VAL A 12 8.59 -2.11 31.43
C VAL A 12 8.02 -2.33 30.03
N GLY A 13 8.75 -1.84 29.02
CA GLY A 13 8.31 -1.78 27.63
C GLY A 13 7.87 -0.36 27.25
N GLY A 14 8.71 0.36 26.52
CA GLY A 14 8.49 1.74 26.05
C GLY A 14 7.71 1.84 24.75
N GLY A 15 7.25 0.71 24.19
CA GLY A 15 6.38 0.66 23.01
C GLY A 15 5.06 1.45 23.16
N PRO A 16 4.20 1.44 22.13
CA PRO A 16 2.95 2.20 22.12
C PRO A 16 2.07 1.93 23.35
N ALA A 17 1.95 0.67 23.77
CA ALA A 17 1.18 0.28 24.94
C ALA A 17 1.75 0.87 26.25
N GLY A 18 3.05 0.69 26.52
CA GLY A 18 3.66 1.19 27.76
C GLY A 18 3.75 2.71 27.81
N SER A 19 3.99 3.37 26.66
CA SER A 19 3.93 4.83 26.54
C SER A 19 2.53 5.38 26.87
N VAL A 20 1.47 4.74 26.36
CA VAL A 20 0.09 5.12 26.67
C VAL A 20 -0.22 4.89 28.14
N VAL A 21 0.17 3.75 28.71
CA VAL A 21 -0.03 3.44 30.14
C VAL A 21 0.66 4.48 31.02
N ALA A 22 1.93 4.79 30.75
CA ALA A 22 2.67 5.81 31.49
C ALA A 22 2.02 7.19 31.39
N SER A 23 1.57 7.59 30.19
CA SER A 23 0.87 8.86 29.98
C SER A 23 -0.46 8.93 30.72
N GLN A 24 -1.25 7.85 30.70
CA GLN A 24 -2.54 7.77 31.39
C GLN A 24 -2.38 7.79 32.91
N LEU A 25 -1.35 7.13 33.46
CA LEU A 25 -1.03 7.18 34.88
C LEU A 25 -0.71 8.60 35.35
N LEU A 26 0.13 9.32 34.60
CA LEU A 26 0.47 10.71 34.89
C LEU A 26 -0.73 11.64 34.73
N ALA A 27 -1.60 11.40 33.74
CA ALA A 27 -2.81 12.19 33.54
C ALA A 27 -3.83 12.02 34.66
N LYS A 28 -4.02 10.78 35.16
CA LYS A 28 -4.95 10.48 36.26
C LYS A 28 -4.39 10.83 37.63
N SER A 29 -3.08 10.82 37.81
CA SER A 29 -2.43 11.08 39.09
C SER A 29 -1.10 11.81 38.88
N PRO A 30 -1.13 13.14 38.73
CA PRO A 30 0.07 13.95 38.43
C PRO A 30 1.13 13.93 39.54
N SER A 31 0.78 13.48 40.74
CA SER A 31 1.71 13.32 41.87
C SER A 31 2.61 12.09 41.76
N LEU A 32 2.30 11.15 40.86
CA LEU A 32 3.10 9.94 40.66
C LEU A 32 4.39 10.25 39.91
N SER A 33 5.46 9.58 40.33
CA SER A 33 6.71 9.46 39.59
C SER A 33 6.72 8.14 38.82
N VAL A 34 6.60 8.22 37.50
CA VAL A 34 6.57 7.06 36.61
C VAL A 34 7.90 6.94 35.87
N LEU A 35 8.54 5.79 35.96
CA LEU A 35 9.71 5.42 35.17
C LEU A 35 9.27 4.52 34.02
N LEU A 36 9.53 4.94 32.78
CA LEU A 36 9.34 4.11 31.58
C LEU A 36 10.70 3.59 31.14
N ILE A 37 10.85 2.27 31.06
CA ILE A 37 12.07 1.62 30.60
C ILE A 37 11.80 0.72 29.40
N GLU A 38 12.74 0.69 28.47
CA GLU A 38 12.73 -0.19 27.30
C GLU A 38 14.16 -0.70 27.11
N ALA A 39 14.30 -1.93 26.62
CA ALA A 39 15.62 -2.43 26.27
C ALA A 39 15.95 -2.08 24.82
N GLY A 40 17.12 -1.50 24.62
CA GLY A 40 17.52 -0.89 23.36
C GLY A 40 18.11 0.50 23.56
N ASP A 41 18.54 1.11 22.47
CA ASP A 41 19.03 2.48 22.50
C ASP A 41 17.87 3.48 22.65
N ALA A 42 18.21 4.71 23.04
CA ALA A 42 17.24 5.77 23.23
C ALA A 42 16.63 6.24 21.89
N THR A 43 15.50 6.97 21.96
CA THR A 43 14.73 7.47 20.79
C THR A 43 15.59 8.27 19.80
N GLN A 44 15.05 8.56 18.61
CA GLN A 44 15.66 9.36 17.51
C GLN A 44 16.53 10.57 17.96
N SER A 45 16.21 11.22 19.08
CA SER A 45 16.98 12.36 19.61
C SER A 45 18.30 11.99 20.32
N ALA A 46 18.46 10.76 20.81
CA ALA A 46 19.65 10.32 21.55
C ALA A 46 20.67 9.60 20.66
N LEU A 47 20.26 9.11 19.49
CA LEU A 47 21.16 8.59 18.43
C LEU A 47 21.87 9.71 17.64
N GLY A 48 21.74 10.97 18.07
CA GLY A 48 22.35 12.13 17.42
C GLY A 48 21.52 12.75 16.30
N GLY A 49 20.27 12.29 16.11
CA GLY A 49 19.32 12.90 15.18
C GLY A 49 19.06 14.36 15.53
N THR A 50 19.52 15.27 14.67
CA THR A 50 19.24 16.71 14.77
C THR A 50 18.82 17.22 13.40
N PHE A 51 18.33 18.46 13.30
CA PHE A 51 18.05 19.08 11.99
C PHE A 51 19.26 19.07 11.02
N THR A 52 20.47 18.84 11.53
CA THR A 52 21.72 18.84 10.76
C THR A 52 22.44 17.48 10.74
N HIS A 53 21.96 16.47 11.48
CA HIS A 53 22.51 15.11 11.49
C HIS A 53 21.39 14.10 11.35
N TRP A 54 21.40 13.39 10.23
CA TRP A 54 20.38 12.41 9.85
C TRP A 54 20.83 11.00 10.29
N THR A 55 19.93 10.29 10.96
CA THR A 55 20.06 8.87 11.30
C THR A 55 19.34 8.03 10.24
N PRO A 56 19.59 6.71 10.15
CA PRO A 56 18.82 5.82 9.26
C PRO A 56 17.30 5.87 9.50
N PHE A 57 16.86 6.28 10.69
CA PHE A 57 15.45 6.45 11.05
C PHE A 57 14.81 7.72 10.47
N ASP A 58 15.61 8.64 9.91
CA ASP A 58 15.14 9.91 9.32
C ASP A 58 14.95 9.82 7.80
N VAL A 59 15.28 8.67 7.18
CA VAL A 59 15.15 8.47 5.74
C VAL A 59 13.75 7.89 5.43
N PRO A 60 12.86 8.65 4.74
CA PRO A 60 11.54 8.15 4.37
C PRO A 60 11.64 6.85 3.57
N PHE A 61 10.76 5.88 3.86
CA PHE A 61 10.72 4.56 3.20
C PHE A 61 11.94 3.65 3.42
N TYR A 62 12.95 4.07 4.19
CA TYR A 62 14.10 3.23 4.55
C TYR A 62 13.78 2.20 5.65
N TRP A 63 12.52 2.17 6.09
CA TRP A 63 12.02 1.32 7.17
C TRP A 63 12.28 -0.17 6.89
N SER A 64 12.04 -0.64 5.67
CA SER A 64 12.15 -2.06 5.32
C SER A 64 13.59 -2.55 5.42
N HIS A 65 14.56 -1.68 5.18
CA HIS A 65 15.97 -2.00 5.36
C HIS A 65 16.36 -1.99 6.83
N VAL A 66 15.95 -0.96 7.59
CA VAL A 66 16.23 -0.86 9.04
C VAL A 66 15.58 -2.00 9.83
N ALA A 67 14.37 -2.40 9.45
CA ALA A 67 13.64 -3.53 10.01
C ALA A 67 14.21 -4.90 9.57
N HIS A 68 15.31 -4.96 8.83
CA HIS A 68 16.04 -6.22 8.62
C HIS A 68 17.44 -6.19 9.25
N LEU A 69 17.81 -5.12 9.95
CA LEU A 69 19.07 -5.03 10.67
C LEU A 69 18.91 -5.65 12.07
N GLU A 70 19.56 -6.79 12.29
CA GLU A 70 19.55 -7.53 13.57
C GLU A 70 19.92 -6.64 14.78
N ALA A 71 20.76 -5.63 14.57
CA ALA A 71 21.20 -4.69 15.60
C ALA A 71 20.05 -3.93 16.28
N PHE A 72 18.91 -3.75 15.59
CA PHE A 72 17.77 -2.99 16.10
C PHE A 72 16.63 -3.87 16.59
N HIS A 73 16.82 -5.19 16.64
CA HIS A 73 15.76 -6.16 16.91
C HIS A 73 16.03 -7.07 18.11
N TRP A 74 14.94 -7.54 18.70
CA TRP A 74 14.99 -8.72 19.55
C TRP A 74 15.16 -9.96 18.69
N ASN A 75 16.02 -10.87 19.13
CA ASN A 75 16.22 -12.16 18.50
C ASN A 75 15.03 -13.09 18.81
N VAL A 76 13.91 -12.88 18.11
CA VAL A 76 12.70 -13.69 18.18
C VAL A 76 12.43 -14.24 16.78
N SER A 77 12.30 -15.56 16.66
CA SER A 77 12.07 -16.22 15.37
C SER A 77 10.77 -15.75 14.72
N ASN A 78 10.80 -15.57 13.40
CA ASN A 78 9.63 -15.23 12.56
C ASN A 78 8.92 -13.92 12.91
N THR A 79 9.59 -12.97 13.56
CA THR A 79 9.01 -11.64 13.82
C THR A 79 10.07 -10.55 13.96
N PHE A 80 9.73 -9.34 13.57
CA PHE A 80 10.57 -8.15 13.65
C PHE A 80 10.14 -7.27 14.83
N ILE A 81 10.68 -7.55 16.02
CA ILE A 81 10.37 -6.78 17.23
C ILE A 81 11.45 -5.73 17.46
N ALA A 82 11.09 -4.46 17.35
CA ALA A 82 12.00 -3.34 17.56
C ALA A 82 12.54 -3.30 19.00
N LYS A 83 13.85 -3.06 19.12
CA LYS A 83 14.59 -2.92 20.37
C LYS A 83 15.08 -1.48 20.54
N ALA A 84 14.16 -0.57 20.83
CA ALA A 84 14.43 0.84 21.10
C ALA A 84 13.25 1.48 21.85
N LEU A 85 13.52 2.56 22.60
CA LEU A 85 12.47 3.31 23.31
C LEU A 85 11.39 3.81 22.31
N GLY A 86 10.17 3.30 22.43
CA GLY A 86 9.07 3.49 21.47
C GLY A 86 8.66 2.23 20.69
N GLY A 87 9.42 1.13 20.83
CA GLY A 87 9.08 -0.21 20.31
C GLY A 87 8.79 -0.22 18.81
N CYS A 88 7.97 -1.16 18.31
CA CYS A 88 7.65 -1.21 16.87
C CYS A 88 6.95 0.07 16.36
N GLY A 89 6.46 0.93 17.26
CA GLY A 89 5.93 2.25 16.91
C GLY A 89 6.98 3.17 16.26
N ILE A 90 8.27 3.04 16.61
CA ILE A 90 9.34 3.82 15.96
C ILE A 90 9.60 3.35 14.54
N HIS A 91 9.33 2.08 14.22
CA HIS A 91 9.39 1.57 12.86
C HIS A 91 8.19 2.04 12.03
N ASN A 92 7.00 2.03 12.64
CA ASN A 92 5.79 2.49 11.98
C ASN A 92 5.76 4.01 11.74
N ALA A 93 6.39 4.81 12.61
CA ALA A 93 6.53 6.25 12.38
C ALA A 93 7.38 6.60 11.13
N MET A 94 8.24 5.67 10.66
CA MET A 94 9.02 5.82 9.43
C MET A 94 8.19 5.65 8.15
N LEU A 95 6.98 5.07 8.23
CA LEU A 95 6.00 5.12 7.13
C LEU A 95 5.48 6.55 6.90
N TYR A 96 5.64 7.45 7.88
CA TYR A 96 5.01 8.78 7.89
C TYR A 96 5.97 9.99 8.01
N GLY A 97 7.29 9.83 8.03
CA GLY A 97 8.23 10.97 8.10
C GLY A 97 8.39 11.65 6.73
N THR A 98 8.05 12.92 6.47
CA THR A 98 8.15 14.12 7.30
C THR A 98 6.97 15.08 7.05
N ILE A 99 5.96 15.05 7.92
CA ILE A 99 5.09 16.22 8.15
C ILE A 99 4.95 16.34 9.68
N TYR A 100 5.28 17.51 10.24
CA TYR A 100 5.15 17.90 11.66
C TYR A 100 6.31 17.63 12.63
N VAL A 101 7.35 18.47 12.60
CA VAL A 101 7.94 19.03 13.85
C VAL A 101 8.26 20.53 13.67
N THR A 102 7.22 21.34 13.47
CA THR A 102 7.27 22.80 13.74
C THR A 102 5.91 23.27 14.25
N LYS A 103 5.51 22.80 15.43
CA LYS A 103 4.67 23.53 16.39
C LYS A 103 4.32 22.63 17.56
N LEU A 104 5.10 22.67 18.63
CA LEU A 104 4.60 22.56 20.00
C LEU A 104 5.62 23.28 20.92
N ARG A 105 5.56 24.62 20.89
CA ARG A 105 6.13 25.46 21.96
C ARG A 105 5.05 26.40 22.47
N SER A 106 4.34 25.94 23.48
CA SER A 106 3.55 26.71 24.44
C SER A 106 3.51 25.79 25.68
N SER A 107 4.21 26.03 26.78
CA SER A 107 4.16 27.23 27.63
C SER A 107 5.41 27.28 28.56
N ARG A 108 5.87 28.47 28.97
CA ARG A 108 6.99 28.69 29.92
C ARG A 108 6.57 28.41 31.39
N PRO A 109 7.51 28.26 32.36
CA PRO A 109 8.08 29.44 33.08
C PRO A 109 9.62 29.42 33.27
N LYS A 110 10.11 30.44 34.01
CA LYS A 110 11.39 31.18 34.00
C LYS A 110 12.58 30.55 34.78
N LEU A 111 13.75 31.23 34.63
CA LEU A 111 15.06 31.21 35.34
C LEU A 111 16.16 30.34 34.68
N LEU A 112 17.43 30.73 34.49
CA LEU A 112 18.19 31.96 34.77
C LEU A 112 19.41 32.00 33.80
N GLU A 113 19.73 33.22 33.36
CA GLU A 113 20.98 33.84 32.87
C GLU A 113 22.22 33.09 32.32
N THR A 114 22.81 33.81 31.35
CA THR A 114 24.21 33.82 30.84
C THR A 114 24.62 32.80 29.77
N ALA A 115 24.63 33.24 28.51
CA ALA A 115 25.83 33.19 27.67
C ALA A 115 25.58 33.92 26.34
N SER A 116 26.31 35.05 26.21
CA SER A 116 26.87 35.67 25.02
C SER A 116 26.12 35.65 23.68
N ALA A 117 25.99 36.86 23.14
CA ALA A 117 25.61 37.17 21.78
C ALA A 117 26.41 36.38 20.74
N ALA A 118 25.69 35.68 19.87
CA ALA A 118 26.07 35.47 18.48
C ALA A 118 24.81 35.69 17.64
N SER A 119 24.55 36.95 17.29
CA SER A 119 23.64 37.29 16.20
C SER A 119 24.22 36.75 14.91
N ILE A 120 23.91 35.50 14.57
CA ILE A 120 24.01 35.02 13.20
C ILE A 120 22.66 35.35 12.56
N THR A 121 22.59 36.56 12.02
CA THR A 121 21.58 36.92 11.03
C THR A 121 21.82 36.03 9.81
N ILE A 122 21.20 34.85 9.76
CA ILE A 122 21.18 34.04 8.54
C ILE A 122 20.35 34.82 7.52
N PRO A 123 20.92 35.23 6.38
CA PRO A 123 20.17 35.91 5.34
C PRO A 123 19.04 34.99 4.87
N LEU A 124 17.80 35.45 4.98
CA LEU A 124 16.59 34.76 4.50
C LEU A 124 16.50 34.75 2.96
N THR A 125 17.65 34.68 2.28
CA THR A 125 17.81 34.83 0.82
C THR A 125 18.57 33.66 0.18
N MET A 126 18.85 32.59 0.92
CA MET A 126 19.13 31.25 0.38
C MET A 126 17.91 30.36 0.66
N THR A 127 17.21 29.67 -0.24
CA THR A 127 17.37 29.39 -1.67
C THR A 127 16.09 28.64 -2.12
N THR A 128 15.14 29.30 -2.80
CA THR A 128 13.97 28.65 -3.42
C THR A 128 14.36 27.59 -4.46
N VAL A 129 15.57 27.71 -5.04
CA VAL A 129 16.14 26.80 -6.02
C VAL A 129 16.61 25.48 -5.40
N VAL A 130 17.21 25.50 -4.20
CA VAL A 130 17.68 24.29 -3.50
C VAL A 130 16.50 23.42 -3.08
N HIS A 131 15.42 24.03 -2.58
CA HIS A 131 14.21 23.30 -2.18
C HIS A 131 13.51 22.62 -3.38
N ARG A 132 13.52 23.25 -4.56
CA ARG A 132 12.96 22.64 -5.79
C ARG A 132 13.83 21.50 -6.32
N ARG A 133 15.16 21.64 -6.26
CA ARG A 133 16.08 20.58 -6.68
C ARG A 133 16.03 19.36 -5.77
N VAL A 134 15.96 19.58 -4.45
CA VAL A 134 15.80 18.49 -3.47
C VAL A 134 14.47 17.77 -3.66
N LEU A 135 13.37 18.52 -3.83
CA LEU A 135 12.05 17.92 -4.10
C LEU A 135 12.03 17.13 -5.41
N ALA A 136 12.60 17.68 -6.49
CA ALA A 136 12.68 16.99 -7.77
C ALA A 136 13.53 15.72 -7.64
N GLY A 137 14.68 15.79 -6.96
CA GLY A 137 15.52 14.62 -6.67
C GLY A 137 14.79 13.54 -5.87
N ALA A 138 14.04 13.92 -4.84
CA ALA A 138 13.23 13.00 -4.04
C ALA A 138 12.10 12.35 -4.87
N ALA A 139 11.38 13.14 -5.66
CA ALA A 139 10.32 12.65 -6.53
C ALA A 139 10.88 11.68 -7.60
N THR A 140 12.03 12.00 -8.19
CA THR A 140 12.73 11.12 -9.15
C THR A 140 13.21 9.82 -8.48
N ALA A 141 13.77 9.89 -7.27
CA ALA A 141 14.21 8.71 -6.54
C ALA A 141 13.03 7.80 -6.19
N LEU A 142 11.91 8.38 -5.71
CA LEU A 142 10.68 7.64 -5.43
C LEU A 142 10.13 6.97 -6.69
N PHE A 143 10.05 7.70 -7.80
CA PHE A 143 9.64 7.15 -9.08
C PHE A 143 10.54 6.00 -9.53
N ALA A 144 11.87 6.18 -9.46
CA ALA A 144 12.80 5.13 -9.84
C ALA A 144 12.64 3.87 -8.96
N SER A 145 12.43 4.06 -7.65
CA SER A 145 12.20 2.96 -6.71
C SER A 145 10.87 2.24 -6.93
N SER A 146 9.79 2.96 -7.28
CA SER A 146 8.48 2.35 -7.54
C SER A 146 8.41 1.69 -8.92
N VAL A 147 9.13 2.20 -9.92
CA VAL A 147 9.19 1.61 -11.26
C VAL A 147 10.12 0.41 -11.34
N TYR A 148 11.13 0.31 -10.48
CA TYR A 148 12.04 -0.85 -10.46
C TYR A 148 11.31 -2.21 -10.42
N PRO A 149 10.35 -2.47 -9.51
CA PRO A 149 9.58 -3.71 -9.51
C PRO A 149 8.65 -3.84 -10.73
N VAL A 150 8.23 -2.75 -11.37
CA VAL A 150 7.47 -2.79 -12.63
C VAL A 150 8.35 -3.21 -13.81
N TYR A 151 9.62 -2.78 -13.81
CA TYR A 151 10.59 -3.14 -14.86
C TYR A 151 11.12 -4.58 -14.68
N ASN A 152 11.29 -5.02 -13.43
CA ASN A 152 11.74 -6.36 -13.07
C ASN A 152 10.66 -7.06 -12.22
N PRO A 153 9.52 -7.43 -12.84
CA PRO A 153 8.37 -7.94 -12.12
C PRO A 153 8.68 -9.28 -11.47
N ARG A 154 8.37 -9.36 -10.17
CA ARG A 154 8.45 -10.57 -9.36
C ARG A 154 7.29 -10.57 -8.39
N CYS A 155 6.76 -11.75 -8.13
CA CYS A 155 5.82 -11.96 -7.03
C CYS A 155 6.57 -11.97 -5.68
N THR A 156 5.83 -11.94 -4.58
CA THR A 156 6.36 -11.93 -3.22
C THR A 156 7.29 -13.11 -2.94
N ASP A 157 8.20 -12.93 -1.98
CA ASP A 157 9.12 -13.97 -1.53
C ASP A 157 8.30 -15.19 -1.02
N GLY A 158 8.41 -16.32 -1.73
CA GLY A 158 7.66 -17.55 -1.46
C GLY A 158 6.74 -18.01 -2.58
N ALA A 159 6.45 -17.15 -3.56
CA ALA A 159 5.68 -17.55 -4.74
C ALA A 159 6.53 -18.43 -5.68
N MET A 160 5.99 -19.59 -6.08
CA MET A 160 6.64 -20.52 -6.98
C MET A 160 6.31 -20.17 -8.42
N ARG A 161 7.34 -19.99 -9.26
CA ARG A 161 7.14 -19.82 -10.70
C ARG A 161 6.67 -21.14 -11.32
N LEU A 162 5.62 -21.09 -12.12
CA LEU A 162 5.15 -22.23 -12.89
C LEU A 162 6.00 -22.46 -14.14
N ASP A 163 6.09 -23.73 -14.56
CA ASP A 163 6.77 -24.13 -15.79
C ASP A 163 6.02 -23.61 -17.02
N ASP A 164 6.77 -23.31 -18.09
CA ASP A 164 6.20 -22.73 -19.31
C ASP A 164 5.23 -23.68 -20.04
N ASP A 165 5.28 -24.98 -19.73
CA ASP A 165 4.41 -26.05 -20.26
C ASP A 165 3.12 -26.25 -19.44
N ASP A 166 2.94 -25.54 -18.31
CA ASP A 166 1.75 -25.66 -17.47
C ASP A 166 0.51 -25.10 -18.22
N PRO A 167 -0.63 -25.83 -18.26
CA PRO A 167 -1.85 -25.39 -18.93
C PRO A 167 -2.33 -23.98 -18.52
N ILE A 168 -2.19 -23.61 -17.24
CA ILE A 168 -2.62 -22.29 -16.78
C ILE A 168 -1.70 -21.18 -17.30
N VAL A 169 -0.42 -21.47 -17.53
CA VAL A 169 0.54 -20.54 -18.11
C VAL A 169 0.19 -20.28 -19.57
N HIS A 170 -0.12 -21.33 -20.34
CA HIS A 170 -0.60 -21.18 -21.71
C HIS A 170 -1.89 -20.36 -21.79
N ALA A 171 -2.88 -20.67 -20.95
CA ALA A 171 -4.12 -19.90 -20.89
C ALA A 171 -3.88 -18.44 -20.53
N THR A 172 -3.03 -18.16 -19.53
CA THR A 172 -2.68 -16.79 -19.13
C THR A 172 -2.04 -16.01 -20.27
N ARG A 173 -1.14 -16.62 -21.04
CA ARG A 173 -0.48 -15.96 -22.18
C ARG A 173 -1.43 -15.69 -23.33
N GLU A 174 -2.35 -16.61 -23.61
CA GLU A 174 -3.40 -16.41 -24.61
C GLU A 174 -4.34 -15.26 -24.20
N ILE A 175 -4.79 -15.26 -22.95
CA ILE A 175 -5.60 -14.18 -22.38
C ILE A 175 -4.83 -12.84 -22.44
N ALA A 176 -3.55 -12.82 -22.07
CA ALA A 176 -2.70 -11.63 -22.15
C ALA A 176 -2.62 -11.09 -23.58
N PHE A 177 -2.49 -11.97 -24.58
CA PHE A 177 -2.53 -11.56 -25.98
C PHE A 177 -3.88 -10.91 -26.36
N GLN A 178 -4.99 -11.53 -25.95
CA GLN A 178 -6.34 -11.03 -26.22
C GLN A 178 -6.62 -9.67 -25.56
N THR A 179 -6.12 -9.45 -24.34
CA THR A 179 -6.24 -8.17 -23.63
C THR A 179 -5.30 -7.08 -24.17
N GLY A 180 -4.40 -7.42 -25.09
CA GLY A 180 -3.53 -6.45 -25.79
C GLY A 180 -2.10 -6.34 -25.25
N VAL A 181 -1.62 -7.33 -24.48
CA VAL A 181 -0.19 -7.46 -24.16
C VAL A 181 0.59 -7.79 -25.42
N THR A 182 1.65 -7.03 -25.68
CA THR A 182 2.44 -7.10 -26.92
C THR A 182 3.39 -8.29 -26.99
N HIS A 183 3.91 -8.71 -25.83
CA HIS A 183 4.88 -9.80 -25.69
C HIS A 183 4.36 -10.82 -24.65
N PRO A 184 3.27 -11.54 -24.94
CA PRO A 184 2.66 -12.49 -24.00
C PRO A 184 3.63 -13.59 -23.56
N GLU A 185 4.61 -13.98 -24.39
CA GLU A 185 5.65 -14.96 -24.06
C GLU A 185 6.50 -14.55 -22.84
N ASN A 186 6.61 -13.25 -22.57
CA ASN A 186 7.34 -12.69 -21.44
C ASN A 186 6.47 -12.48 -20.19
N VAL A 187 5.22 -12.97 -20.20
CA VAL A 187 4.37 -13.03 -19.02
C VAL A 187 4.67 -14.33 -18.27
N HIS A 188 5.10 -14.20 -17.03
CA HIS A 188 5.37 -15.33 -16.13
C HIS A 188 4.25 -15.48 -15.11
N VAL A 189 3.88 -16.72 -14.77
CA VAL A 189 2.86 -17.00 -13.76
C VAL A 189 3.51 -17.59 -12.52
N TYR A 190 3.06 -17.14 -11.35
CA TYR A 190 3.51 -17.62 -10.06
C TYR A 190 2.33 -18.02 -9.20
N VAL A 191 2.50 -19.08 -8.42
CA VAL A 191 1.51 -19.54 -7.44
C VAL A 191 2.03 -19.25 -6.03
N SER A 192 1.21 -18.62 -5.21
CA SER A 192 1.49 -18.39 -3.79
C SER A 192 0.59 -19.26 -2.91
N MET A 193 1.18 -19.93 -1.92
CA MET A 193 0.45 -20.77 -0.97
C MET A 193 -0.34 -19.95 0.07
N ASP A 194 0.18 -18.77 0.44
CA ASP A 194 -0.40 -17.87 1.44
C ASP A 194 -0.84 -16.52 0.83
N GLY A 195 -0.90 -16.44 -0.50
CA GLY A 195 -1.07 -15.18 -1.24
C GLY A 195 -2.52 -14.76 -1.46
N GLU A 196 -2.68 -13.53 -1.92
CA GLU A 196 -3.95 -12.98 -2.40
C GLU A 196 -4.49 -13.76 -3.61
N THR A 197 -5.79 -13.63 -3.86
CA THR A 197 -6.51 -14.37 -4.90
C THR A 197 -5.83 -14.25 -6.26
N GLY A 198 -5.46 -13.04 -6.66
CA GLY A 198 -4.74 -12.70 -7.89
C GLY A 198 -4.05 -11.34 -7.73
N GLY A 199 -2.98 -11.14 -8.50
CA GLY A 199 -2.28 -9.86 -8.60
C GLY A 199 -1.31 -9.85 -9.77
N SER A 200 -0.95 -8.67 -10.25
CA SER A 200 -0.04 -8.52 -11.40
C SER A 200 0.98 -7.42 -11.19
N MET A 201 2.14 -7.63 -11.79
CA MET A 201 3.22 -6.66 -11.76
C MET A 201 3.91 -6.62 -13.11
N GLY A 202 4.22 -5.41 -13.58
CA GLY A 202 4.83 -5.23 -14.89
C GLY A 202 4.14 -4.14 -15.69
N ALA A 203 4.61 -3.95 -16.91
CA ALA A 203 3.99 -3.01 -17.83
C ALA A 203 4.20 -3.48 -19.27
N ASN A 204 3.13 -3.44 -20.06
CA ASN A 204 3.17 -3.75 -21.49
C ASN A 204 4.25 -2.94 -22.24
N VAL A 205 4.50 -1.68 -21.85
CA VAL A 205 5.54 -0.83 -22.44
C VAL A 205 6.96 -1.38 -22.24
N PHE A 206 7.20 -2.18 -21.20
CA PHE A 206 8.47 -2.86 -20.97
C PHE A 206 8.51 -4.27 -21.60
N GLY A 207 7.40 -4.74 -22.18
CA GLY A 207 7.27 -6.04 -22.81
C GLY A 207 7.47 -7.21 -21.84
N ARG A 208 7.22 -6.99 -20.54
CA ARG A 208 7.43 -7.97 -19.47
C ARG A 208 6.36 -7.83 -18.38
N GLY A 209 5.95 -8.95 -17.82
CA GLY A 209 4.96 -8.99 -16.75
C GLY A 209 5.02 -10.26 -15.92
N SER A 210 4.42 -10.21 -14.74
CA SER A 210 4.20 -11.36 -13.88
C SER A 210 2.77 -11.33 -13.36
N VAL A 211 2.12 -12.48 -13.38
CA VAL A 211 0.81 -12.71 -12.77
C VAL A 211 1.02 -13.64 -11.58
N CYS A 212 0.59 -13.22 -10.41
CA CYS A 212 0.63 -13.96 -9.17
C CYS A 212 -0.78 -14.44 -8.87
N ILE A 213 -0.96 -15.72 -8.60
CA ILE A 213 -2.26 -16.29 -8.22
C ILE A 213 -2.15 -17.07 -6.92
N SER A 214 -3.25 -17.16 -6.20
CA SER A 214 -3.34 -18.04 -5.03
C SER A 214 -3.35 -19.53 -5.45
N ASN A 215 -2.94 -20.40 -4.54
CA ASN A 215 -3.08 -21.85 -4.71
C ASN A 215 -4.54 -22.28 -4.95
N ALA A 216 -5.52 -21.56 -4.40
CA ALA A 216 -6.93 -21.82 -4.65
C ALA A 216 -7.32 -21.59 -6.12
N VAL A 217 -6.83 -20.51 -6.73
CA VAL A 217 -7.05 -20.23 -8.16
C VAL A 217 -6.34 -21.25 -9.05
N TYR A 218 -5.11 -21.63 -8.68
CA TYR A 218 -4.37 -22.67 -9.40
C TYR A 218 -5.12 -24.01 -9.40
N ARG A 219 -5.60 -24.45 -8.23
CA ARG A 219 -6.42 -25.67 -8.11
C ARG A 219 -7.73 -25.53 -8.88
N GLY A 220 -8.46 -24.43 -8.69
CA GLY A 220 -9.74 -24.16 -9.35
C GLY A 220 -9.67 -24.23 -10.88
N PHE A 221 -8.57 -23.78 -11.48
CA PHE A 221 -8.33 -23.88 -12.91
C PHE A 221 -8.14 -25.32 -13.41
N HIS A 222 -7.54 -26.18 -12.57
CA HIS A 222 -7.19 -27.56 -12.90
C HIS A 222 -8.25 -28.58 -12.48
N LEU A 223 -9.29 -28.16 -11.77
CA LEU A 223 -10.39 -29.04 -11.40
C LEU A 223 -11.14 -29.50 -12.65
N ASP A 224 -11.34 -30.81 -12.74
CA ASP A 224 -12.26 -31.42 -13.68
C ASP A 224 -13.66 -31.38 -13.07
N GLU A 225 -14.67 -30.95 -13.82
CA GLU A 225 -16.06 -30.77 -13.34
C GLU A 225 -16.72 -32.06 -12.80
N ASN A 226 -16.03 -33.21 -12.90
CA ASN A 226 -16.52 -34.54 -12.58
C ASN A 226 -15.97 -35.13 -11.26
N VAL A 227 -15.22 -34.37 -10.47
CA VAL A 227 -14.64 -34.85 -9.20
C VAL A 227 -15.37 -34.19 -8.03
N ASP A 228 -16.28 -34.95 -7.40
CA ASP A 228 -16.95 -34.56 -6.15
C ASP A 228 -16.02 -34.85 -4.95
N ASP A 229 -15.08 -33.95 -4.65
CA ASP A 229 -14.29 -34.01 -3.40
C ASP A 229 -14.89 -33.05 -2.36
N GLU A 230 -15.33 -33.58 -1.22
CA GLU A 230 -16.00 -32.85 -0.12
C GLU A 230 -15.12 -31.74 0.53
N ASP A 231 -13.82 -31.71 0.25
CA ASP A 231 -12.87 -30.69 0.74
C ASP A 231 -12.72 -29.48 -0.23
N GLU A 232 -13.49 -29.42 -1.33
CA GLU A 232 -13.31 -28.46 -2.44
C GLU A 232 -14.41 -27.40 -2.57
N ASP A 233 -15.40 -27.37 -1.68
CA ASP A 233 -16.61 -26.52 -1.75
C ASP A 233 -16.38 -24.98 -1.81
N ASP A 234 -15.18 -24.45 -1.56
CA ASP A 234 -14.85 -23.01 -1.66
C ASP A 234 -13.73 -22.69 -2.69
N LEU A 235 -13.38 -23.64 -3.56
CA LEU A 235 -12.47 -23.37 -4.66
C LEU A 235 -13.17 -22.58 -5.78
N PRO A 236 -12.47 -21.64 -6.45
CA PRO A 236 -13.05 -20.94 -7.59
C PRO A 236 -13.30 -21.90 -8.75
N SER A 237 -14.39 -21.67 -9.49
CA SER A 237 -14.62 -22.42 -10.75
C SER A 237 -13.56 -22.05 -11.79
N LYS A 238 -13.48 -22.84 -12.87
CA LYS A 238 -12.56 -22.53 -13.97
C LYS A 238 -12.86 -21.16 -14.61
N GLU A 239 -14.12 -20.78 -14.75
CA GLU A 239 -14.55 -19.46 -15.25
C GLU A 239 -14.12 -18.34 -14.31
N GLU A 240 -14.22 -18.54 -13.00
CA GLU A 240 -13.74 -17.60 -12.00
C GLU A 240 -12.22 -17.42 -12.09
N ALA A 241 -11.48 -18.54 -12.19
CA ALA A 241 -10.03 -18.53 -12.33
C ALA A 241 -9.58 -17.81 -13.62
N GLU A 242 -10.22 -18.11 -14.75
CA GLU A 242 -9.93 -17.43 -16.03
C GLU A 242 -10.28 -15.94 -16.00
N PHE A 243 -11.37 -15.54 -15.33
CA PHE A 243 -11.68 -14.12 -15.12
C PHE A 243 -10.60 -13.43 -14.28
N ILE A 244 -10.14 -14.04 -13.20
CA ILE A 244 -9.06 -13.50 -12.36
C ILE A 244 -7.79 -13.30 -13.21
N LEU A 245 -7.40 -14.29 -14.02
CA LEU A 245 -6.27 -14.16 -14.93
C LEU A 245 -6.47 -13.04 -15.96
N ALA A 246 -7.66 -12.91 -16.51
CA ALA A 246 -7.99 -11.84 -17.46
C ALA A 246 -7.92 -10.46 -16.83
N HIS A 247 -8.47 -10.29 -15.62
CA HIS A 247 -8.42 -9.06 -14.84
C HIS A 247 -6.95 -8.62 -14.65
N GLU A 248 -6.10 -9.54 -14.20
CA GLU A 248 -4.66 -9.28 -14.04
C GLU A 248 -3.93 -8.95 -15.36
N CYS A 249 -4.30 -9.64 -16.44
CA CYS A 249 -3.74 -9.35 -17.75
C CYS A 249 -4.13 -7.97 -18.28
N VAL A 250 -5.31 -7.46 -17.94
CA VAL A 250 -5.72 -6.08 -18.30
C VAL A 250 -4.85 -5.06 -17.57
N HIS A 251 -4.56 -5.25 -16.28
CA HIS A 251 -3.63 -4.38 -15.55
C HIS A 251 -2.26 -4.29 -16.24
N LEU A 252 -1.75 -5.42 -16.73
CA LEU A 252 -0.52 -5.45 -17.53
C LEU A 252 -0.67 -4.69 -18.85
N ALA A 253 -1.70 -5.01 -19.63
CA ALA A 253 -1.96 -4.43 -20.95
C ALA A 253 -2.08 -2.90 -20.90
N LYS A 254 -2.75 -2.38 -19.87
CA LYS A 254 -2.99 -0.95 -19.62
C LYS A 254 -1.88 -0.25 -18.85
N ASN A 255 -0.85 -0.97 -18.43
CA ASN A 255 0.29 -0.45 -17.67
C ASN A 255 -0.12 0.16 -16.31
N HIS A 256 -1.15 -0.37 -15.66
CA HIS A 256 -1.69 0.16 -14.40
C HIS A 256 -0.63 0.29 -13.30
N SER A 257 0.27 -0.69 -13.17
CA SER A 257 1.41 -0.63 -12.25
C SER A 257 2.32 0.59 -12.49
N LEU A 258 2.59 0.94 -13.75
CA LEU A 258 3.41 2.11 -14.10
C LEU A 258 2.67 3.43 -13.86
N VAL A 259 1.37 3.47 -14.16
CA VAL A 259 0.49 4.62 -13.89
C VAL A 259 0.44 4.91 -12.40
N MET A 260 0.19 3.88 -11.57
CA MET A 260 0.20 4.01 -10.11
C MET A 260 1.58 4.41 -9.58
N SER A 261 2.66 3.82 -10.10
CA SER A 261 4.03 4.17 -9.72
C SER A 261 4.37 5.65 -10.01
N SER A 262 3.73 6.24 -11.01
CA SER A 262 3.88 7.65 -11.38
C SER A 262 3.05 8.60 -10.51
N PHE A 263 1.98 8.11 -9.87
CA PHE A 263 1.03 8.93 -9.14
C PHE A 263 1.67 9.66 -7.96
N VAL A 264 2.38 8.94 -7.08
CA VAL A 264 2.95 9.52 -5.85
C VAL A 264 3.95 10.66 -6.16
N PRO A 265 4.95 10.49 -7.05
CA PRO A 265 5.83 11.58 -7.46
C PRO A 265 5.07 12.80 -8.02
N MET A 266 4.06 12.57 -8.87
CA MET A 266 3.25 13.64 -9.45
C MET A 266 2.39 14.36 -8.41
N ALA A 267 1.81 13.63 -7.46
CA ALA A 267 1.05 14.18 -6.35
C ALA A 267 1.93 15.01 -5.40
N MET A 268 3.19 14.61 -5.19
CA MET A 268 4.16 15.38 -4.42
C MET A 268 4.52 16.71 -5.09
N LEU A 269 4.80 16.70 -6.39
CA LEU A 269 5.08 17.92 -7.16
C LEU A 269 3.87 18.87 -7.19
N SER A 270 2.67 18.30 -7.29
CA SER A 270 1.41 19.04 -7.25
C SER A 270 1.16 19.67 -5.88
N SER A 271 1.36 18.90 -4.80
CA SER A 271 1.28 19.38 -3.41
C SER A 271 2.27 20.51 -3.13
N ALA A 272 3.51 20.38 -3.60
CA ALA A 272 4.50 21.45 -3.50
C ALA A 272 4.06 22.71 -4.26
N SER A 273 3.46 22.55 -5.44
CA SER A 273 2.91 23.69 -6.19
C SER A 273 1.77 24.38 -5.43
N ILE A 274 0.85 23.62 -4.84
CA ILE A 274 -0.27 24.14 -4.03
C ILE A 274 0.26 24.93 -2.82
N THR A 275 1.25 24.41 -2.10
CA THR A 275 1.83 25.08 -0.91
C THR A 275 2.53 26.40 -1.25
N THR A 276 2.99 26.59 -2.49
CA THR A 276 3.54 27.88 -2.94
C THR A 276 2.48 28.89 -3.36
N LYS A 277 1.37 28.44 -3.94
CA LYS A 277 0.30 29.31 -4.47
C LYS A 277 -0.76 29.68 -3.43
N VAL A 278 -1.01 28.81 -2.46
CA VAL A 278 -2.02 29.04 -1.41
C VAL A 278 -1.39 29.76 -0.22
N SER A 279 -1.92 30.92 0.11
CA SER A 279 -1.44 31.79 1.19
C SER A 279 -1.63 31.13 2.56
N ASN A 280 -2.79 30.50 2.78
CA ASN A 280 -3.10 29.77 4.02
C ASN A 280 -2.43 28.40 4.02
N LYS A 281 -1.38 28.23 4.82
CA LYS A 281 -0.59 27.00 4.88
C LYS A 281 -1.34 25.79 5.44
N PHE A 282 -2.31 26.01 6.33
CA PHE A 282 -3.18 24.93 6.82
C PHE A 282 -4.07 24.41 5.70
N LEU A 283 -4.74 25.32 4.98
CA LEU A 283 -5.58 24.97 3.83
C LEU A 283 -4.76 24.32 2.71
N ALA A 284 -3.56 24.83 2.42
CA ALA A 284 -2.66 24.25 1.43
C ALA A 284 -2.26 22.81 1.76
N THR A 285 -2.02 22.54 3.04
CA THR A 285 -1.69 21.19 3.53
C THR A 285 -2.88 20.25 3.39
N LEU A 286 -4.07 20.68 3.79
CA LEU A 286 -5.30 19.91 3.62
C LEU A 286 -5.58 19.58 2.16
N LEU A 287 -5.40 20.55 1.24
CA LEU A 287 -5.60 20.33 -0.19
C LEU A 287 -4.56 19.37 -0.77
N GLY A 288 -3.28 19.52 -0.41
CA GLY A 288 -2.22 18.61 -0.87
C GLY A 288 -2.44 17.18 -0.40
N VAL A 289 -2.59 16.97 0.91
CA VAL A 289 -2.83 15.63 1.49
C VAL A 289 -4.14 15.04 0.99
N GLY A 290 -5.21 15.84 0.94
CA GLY A 290 -6.51 15.43 0.43
C GLY A 290 -6.42 14.97 -1.03
N SER A 291 -5.71 15.72 -1.89
CA SER A 291 -5.50 15.34 -3.29
C SER A 291 -4.71 14.04 -3.45
N LEU A 292 -3.73 13.78 -2.57
CA LEU A 292 -2.94 12.55 -2.60
C LEU A 292 -3.77 11.34 -2.18
N VAL A 293 -4.52 11.44 -1.07
CA VAL A 293 -5.33 10.33 -0.55
C VAL A 293 -6.53 10.07 -1.46
N VAL A 294 -7.34 11.09 -1.74
CA VAL A 294 -8.55 10.93 -2.56
C VAL A 294 -8.18 10.61 -4.01
N GLY A 295 -7.15 11.26 -4.55
CA GLY A 295 -6.68 11.00 -5.91
C GLY A 295 -6.13 9.58 -6.06
N GLY A 296 -5.41 9.07 -5.05
CA GLY A 296 -4.86 7.72 -5.06
C GLY A 296 -5.96 6.66 -5.00
N ILE A 297 -6.93 6.83 -4.09
CA ILE A 297 -8.10 5.94 -3.99
C ILE A 297 -8.88 5.95 -5.31
N TYR A 298 -9.19 7.14 -5.82
CA TYR A 298 -9.94 7.27 -7.08
C TYR A 298 -9.20 6.62 -8.26
N LEU A 299 -7.89 6.83 -8.37
CA LEU A 299 -7.09 6.21 -9.44
C LEU A 299 -7.06 4.69 -9.31
N SER A 300 -6.90 4.17 -8.09
CA SER A 300 -6.94 2.73 -7.82
C SER A 300 -8.29 2.14 -8.23
N TRP A 301 -9.39 2.77 -7.81
CA TRP A 301 -10.74 2.34 -8.14
C TRP A 301 -11.03 2.38 -9.64
N TRP A 302 -10.57 3.44 -10.32
CA TRP A 302 -10.72 3.55 -11.76
C TRP A 302 -10.02 2.40 -12.50
N MET A 303 -8.80 2.05 -12.10
CA MET A 303 -8.06 0.94 -12.71
C MET A 303 -8.74 -0.41 -12.47
N GLU A 304 -9.30 -0.64 -11.27
CA GLU A 304 -10.08 -1.84 -10.97
C GLU A 304 -11.32 -1.97 -11.85
N TYR A 305 -12.07 -0.88 -12.02
CA TYR A 305 -13.20 -0.88 -12.94
C TYR A 305 -12.74 -1.11 -14.39
N GLU A 306 -11.66 -0.47 -14.84
CA GLU A 306 -11.12 -0.73 -16.19
C GLU A 306 -10.70 -2.20 -16.37
N ALA A 307 -10.10 -2.81 -15.36
CA ALA A 307 -9.69 -4.21 -15.37
C ALA A 307 -10.88 -5.18 -15.41
N ASP A 308 -11.92 -4.94 -14.58
CA ASP A 308 -13.16 -5.72 -14.59
C ASP A 308 -13.84 -5.71 -15.96
N HIS A 309 -13.92 -4.53 -16.58
CA HIS A 309 -14.55 -4.37 -17.90
C HIS A 309 -13.71 -5.00 -18.99
N GLY A 310 -12.40 -4.76 -18.98
CA GLY A 310 -11.49 -5.36 -19.94
C GLY A 310 -11.56 -6.89 -19.91
N ALA A 311 -11.57 -7.48 -18.71
CA ALA A 311 -11.68 -8.92 -18.53
C ALA A 311 -13.02 -9.46 -19.02
N ALA A 312 -14.13 -8.85 -18.59
CA ALA A 312 -15.46 -9.30 -19.00
C ALA A 312 -15.75 -9.10 -20.50
N SER A 313 -15.10 -8.12 -21.14
CA SER A 313 -15.24 -7.87 -22.59
C SER A 313 -14.65 -8.97 -23.46
N LEU A 314 -13.84 -9.89 -22.92
CA LEU A 314 -13.31 -11.05 -23.65
C LEU A 314 -14.39 -12.07 -24.02
N GLY A 315 -15.57 -11.99 -23.38
CA GLY A 315 -16.75 -12.74 -23.78
C GLY A 315 -17.63 -13.15 -22.60
N HIS A 316 -18.76 -13.75 -22.93
CA HIS A 316 -19.79 -14.14 -21.96
C HIS A 316 -19.28 -15.02 -20.82
N ARG A 317 -18.33 -15.92 -21.12
CA ARG A 317 -17.71 -16.80 -20.11
C ARG A 317 -16.96 -16.00 -19.03
N PHE A 318 -16.14 -15.02 -19.44
CA PHE A 318 -15.40 -14.16 -18.51
C PHE A 318 -16.35 -13.24 -17.73
N HIS A 319 -17.41 -12.72 -18.37
CA HIS A 319 -18.40 -11.90 -17.70
C HIS A 319 -19.11 -12.65 -16.56
N ILE A 320 -19.56 -13.90 -16.80
CA ILE A 320 -20.16 -14.75 -15.75
C ILE A 320 -19.13 -15.08 -14.67
N GLY A 321 -17.91 -15.46 -15.05
CA GLY A 321 -16.81 -15.73 -14.12
C GLY A 321 -16.53 -14.55 -13.19
N GLY A 322 -16.56 -13.32 -13.71
CA GLY A 322 -16.37 -12.10 -12.92
C GLY A 322 -17.48 -11.84 -11.91
N LEU A 323 -18.75 -11.94 -12.36
CA LEU A 323 -19.88 -11.81 -11.44
C LEU A 323 -19.84 -12.87 -10.34
N SER A 324 -19.56 -14.12 -10.71
CA SER A 324 -19.45 -15.23 -9.75
C SER A 324 -18.31 -15.00 -8.75
N THR A 325 -17.13 -14.59 -9.21
CA THR A 325 -15.95 -14.32 -8.37
C THR A 325 -16.23 -13.23 -7.32
N LEU A 326 -16.81 -12.11 -7.75
CA LEU A 326 -17.12 -10.98 -6.87
C LEU A 326 -18.23 -11.35 -5.87
N GLU A 327 -19.25 -12.08 -6.33
CA GLU A 327 -20.36 -12.53 -5.50
C GLU A 327 -19.91 -13.58 -4.47
N ARG A 328 -19.01 -14.49 -4.84
CA ARG A 328 -18.39 -15.45 -3.91
C ARG A 328 -17.62 -14.74 -2.81
N THR A 329 -16.82 -13.74 -3.16
CA THR A 329 -16.09 -12.91 -2.19
C THR A 329 -17.04 -12.14 -1.27
N ARG A 330 -18.13 -11.56 -1.82
CA ARG A 330 -19.16 -10.86 -1.06
C ARG A 330 -19.84 -11.79 -0.04
N ARG A 331 -20.22 -13.01 -0.46
CA ARG A 331 -20.82 -14.02 0.43
C ARG A 331 -19.88 -14.43 1.56
N ARG A 332 -18.60 -14.66 1.25
CA ARG A 332 -17.57 -14.97 2.27
C ARG A 332 -17.44 -13.86 3.30
N ASN A 333 -17.43 -12.60 2.87
CA ASN A 333 -17.39 -11.46 3.79
C ASN A 333 -18.65 -11.39 4.68
N CYS A 334 -19.84 -11.64 4.13
CA CYS A 334 -21.07 -11.72 4.91
C CYS A 334 -21.04 -12.85 5.94
N MET A 335 -20.59 -14.05 5.55
CA MET A 335 -20.42 -15.19 6.47
C MET A 335 -19.42 -14.86 7.58
N PHE A 336 -18.28 -14.27 7.23
CA PHE A 336 -17.28 -13.84 8.21
C PHE A 336 -17.86 -12.83 9.21
N LYS A 337 -18.65 -11.86 8.74
CA LYS A 337 -19.33 -10.91 9.63
C LYS A 337 -20.34 -11.58 10.57
N GLN A 338 -21.08 -12.57 10.10
CA GLN A 338 -22.03 -13.33 10.93
C GLN A 338 -21.31 -14.11 12.04
N MET A 339 -20.18 -14.75 11.72
CA MET A 339 -19.36 -15.49 12.69
C MET A 339 -18.58 -14.56 13.64
N HIS A 340 -18.12 -13.42 13.12
CA HIS A 340 -17.31 -12.44 13.83
C HIS A 340 -17.88 -11.03 13.65
N PRO A 341 -18.79 -10.59 14.54
CA PRO A 341 -19.41 -9.28 14.45
C PRO A 341 -18.37 -8.15 14.44
N THR A 342 -18.16 -7.56 13.26
CA THR A 342 -17.22 -6.46 13.03
C THR A 342 -17.93 -5.29 12.37
N ARG A 343 -17.50 -4.07 12.71
CA ARG A 343 -17.96 -2.84 12.05
C ARG A 343 -17.21 -2.55 10.74
N TRP A 344 -16.15 -3.30 10.46
CA TRP A 344 -15.31 -3.11 9.28
C TRP A 344 -15.87 -3.77 8.03
N ILE A 345 -16.87 -4.64 8.16
CA ILE A 345 -17.58 -5.25 7.03
C ILE A 345 -19.04 -4.78 7.09
N THR A 346 -19.62 -4.34 5.97
CA THR A 346 -21.05 -3.94 5.91
C THR A 346 -21.97 -5.16 5.93
N ASP A 347 -23.27 -4.96 6.13
CA ASP A 347 -24.24 -6.07 6.05
C ASP A 347 -24.37 -6.63 4.63
N GLU A 348 -23.94 -5.87 3.62
CA GLU A 348 -23.90 -6.27 2.22
C GLU A 348 -22.57 -6.91 1.80
N GLY A 349 -21.60 -7.03 2.71
CA GLY A 349 -20.33 -7.71 2.48
C GLY A 349 -19.16 -6.83 2.02
N ASN A 350 -19.29 -5.51 2.06
CA ASN A 350 -18.19 -4.59 1.69
C ASN A 350 -17.19 -4.44 2.84
N TYR A 351 -15.90 -4.61 2.55
CA TYR A 351 -14.84 -4.39 3.53
C TYR A 351 -14.38 -2.92 3.50
N LEU A 352 -14.65 -2.18 4.58
CA LEU A 352 -14.46 -0.72 4.65
C LEU A 352 -13.00 -0.28 4.81
N ALA A 353 -12.09 -1.21 5.17
CA ALA A 353 -10.67 -0.89 5.28
C ALA A 353 -9.90 -1.19 3.98
N ASP A 354 -10.54 -1.79 2.99
CA ASP A 354 -9.98 -1.91 1.66
C ASP A 354 -10.13 -0.58 0.91
N THR A 355 -9.02 0.14 0.79
CA THR A 355 -8.95 1.39 0.03
C THR A 355 -8.31 1.20 -1.33
N ALA A 356 -7.78 0.02 -1.63
CA ALA A 356 -7.17 -0.31 -2.92
C ALA A 356 -8.25 -0.66 -3.95
N HIS A 357 -9.31 -1.32 -3.51
CA HIS A 357 -10.41 -1.73 -4.37
C HIS A 357 -11.70 -0.92 -4.10
N PRO A 358 -12.55 -0.69 -5.12
CA PRO A 358 -13.91 -0.26 -4.90
C PRO A 358 -14.69 -1.29 -4.09
N TRP A 359 -15.81 -0.86 -3.52
CA TRP A 359 -16.71 -1.77 -2.83
C TRP A 359 -17.18 -2.91 -3.74
N LEU A 360 -17.31 -4.11 -3.17
CA LEU A 360 -17.75 -5.30 -3.92
C LEU A 360 -19.12 -5.08 -4.55
N THR A 361 -20.07 -4.48 -3.82
CA THR A 361 -21.40 -4.19 -4.36
C THR A 361 -21.33 -3.27 -5.57
N THR A 362 -20.48 -2.24 -5.53
CA THR A 362 -20.34 -1.32 -6.67
C THR A 362 -19.67 -1.97 -7.87
N ARG A 363 -18.71 -2.89 -7.65
CA ARG A 363 -18.11 -3.69 -8.74
C ARG A 363 -19.14 -4.62 -9.37
N ILE A 364 -19.95 -5.32 -8.57
CA ILE A 364 -21.02 -6.20 -9.04
C ILE A 364 -22.08 -5.42 -9.80
N ASP A 365 -22.55 -4.29 -9.28
CA ASP A 365 -23.53 -3.43 -9.95
C ASP A 365 -22.99 -2.90 -11.28
N HIS A 366 -21.73 -2.48 -11.31
CA HIS A 366 -21.10 -1.98 -12.52
C HIS A 366 -20.94 -3.08 -13.57
N LEU A 367 -20.54 -4.28 -13.16
CA LEU A 367 -20.38 -5.40 -14.07
C LEU A 367 -21.73 -5.90 -14.60
N SER A 368 -22.74 -6.02 -13.73
CA SER A 368 -24.09 -6.51 -14.09
C SER A 368 -24.91 -5.53 -14.92
N SER A 369 -24.66 -4.22 -14.80
CA SER A 369 -25.35 -3.19 -15.59
C SER A 369 -24.80 -3.03 -17.01
N HIS A 370 -23.63 -3.61 -17.32
CA HIS A 370 -23.06 -3.57 -18.66
C HIS A 370 -23.62 -4.73 -19.49
N ASN A 371 -24.39 -4.39 -20.52
CA ASN A 371 -24.74 -5.33 -21.57
C ASN A 371 -23.47 -5.64 -22.38
N ILE A 372 -23.14 -6.92 -22.59
CA ILE A 372 -21.93 -7.37 -23.30
C ILE A 372 -21.77 -6.68 -24.67
N ASP A 373 -22.90 -6.36 -25.31
CA ASP A 373 -22.98 -5.75 -26.64
C ASP A 373 -22.69 -4.22 -26.66
N ASP A 374 -22.73 -3.53 -25.51
CA ASP A 374 -22.59 -2.06 -25.40
C ASP A 374 -21.23 -1.62 -24.82
N CYS A 375 -20.28 -2.55 -24.63
CA CYS A 375 -18.97 -2.29 -24.02
C CYS A 375 -18.12 -1.22 -24.74
N HIS A 376 -18.49 -0.83 -25.96
CA HIS A 376 -17.86 0.26 -26.72
C HIS A 376 -18.27 1.69 -26.30
N ASN A 377 -19.35 1.86 -25.51
CA ASN A 377 -19.95 3.17 -25.24
C ASN A 377 -19.84 3.65 -23.79
N CYS A 378 -19.03 3.02 -22.94
CA CYS A 378 -18.79 3.54 -21.60
C CYS A 378 -18.05 4.89 -21.68
N ALA A 379 -18.65 5.95 -21.12
CA ALA A 379 -18.10 7.30 -21.10
C ALA A 379 -16.69 7.36 -20.46
N PHE A 380 -16.40 6.44 -19.53
CA PHE A 380 -15.08 6.27 -18.91
C PHE A 380 -14.05 5.57 -19.81
N CYS A 381 -14.47 4.63 -20.66
CA CYS A 381 -13.58 3.94 -21.61
C CYS A 381 -13.10 4.88 -22.74
N SER A 382 -13.89 5.88 -23.12
CA SER A 382 -13.61 6.74 -24.28
C SER A 382 -12.37 7.65 -24.17
N LEU A 383 -11.75 7.79 -22.99
CA LEU A 383 -10.69 8.77 -22.77
C LEU A 383 -9.27 8.28 -23.15
N VAL A 384 -9.00 6.96 -23.12
CA VAL A 384 -7.66 6.41 -23.48
C VAL A 384 -7.71 4.96 -24.03
N SER A 385 -8.87 4.43 -24.46
CA SER A 385 -8.95 3.04 -24.93
C SER A 385 -8.12 2.81 -26.20
N THR A 386 -7.05 2.01 -26.07
CA THR A 386 -6.60 1.13 -27.16
C THR A 386 -7.70 0.10 -27.43
N PRO A 387 -8.13 -0.11 -28.69
CA PRO A 387 -9.08 -1.16 -29.00
C PRO A 387 -8.46 -2.52 -28.65
N PHE A 388 -9.19 -3.33 -27.88
CA PHE A 388 -8.86 -4.75 -27.69
C PHE A 388 -8.88 -5.44 -29.05
N ARG A 389 -7.97 -6.40 -29.27
CA ARG A 389 -7.94 -7.15 -30.54
C ARG A 389 -9.14 -8.08 -30.56
N SER A 390 -10.19 -7.69 -31.27
CA SER A 390 -11.27 -8.60 -31.64
C SER A 390 -10.69 -9.72 -32.52
N THR A 391 -11.04 -10.96 -32.21
CA THR A 391 -10.79 -12.14 -33.05
C THR A 391 -11.29 -11.98 -34.47
#